data_AF-A0A139K2C1-F1
#
_entry.id   AF-A0A139K2C1-F1
#
_cell.length_a   1.000
_cell.length_b   1.000
_cell.length_c   1.000
_cell.angle_alpha   90.00
_cell.angle_beta   90.00
_cell.angle_gamma   90.00
#
_symmetry.space_group_name_H-M   'P 1'
#
loop_
_entity.id
_entity.type
_entity.pdbx_description
1 polymer ?
#
loop_
_entity_poly.entity_id
_entity_poly.type
_entity_poly.pdbx_seq_one_letter_code
_entity_poly.pdbx_strand_id
1 'polypeptide(L)'
;MQMLFCERKIMTQISRRSLFGAAAAASVLPVASGLAAFSPIAAAAAAPKKARTIVEIAAMSPVDMARESDVVQTSYEIIRAAAGRLRDPELRKAVLSIIENPAPTIASADQSAVLAALKKEGLIAAGRTSVFPKFSDTTRSPQPTWSAPGSGYGSHHAYPGGLCTHVALNVVSAESLVAAYDNIDGLKLDFDHAVGGEILHDLHKPWVFQWEADNACRKEEALAGTGEHHVLSIAESIKRGLPAEFVVAQACAHEHPGSASGEAQVVGWLRAAAIIAGVDPVKAGLIAADGKTLPLPRRIEGWVVHLADHDWVISVPACQWVVKALRNLAEKKWGVRDEKTFNALRNYVLCNLTAMRLYGILSAQGEEAFAADVARVVKA
;
A
#
# COMPACT_ATOMS: atom_id res chain seq x y z
N MET A 1 56.65 3.97 -56.76
CA MET A 1 56.69 4.99 -57.83
C MET A 1 55.54 4.71 -58.77
N GLN A 2 54.55 5.62 -58.81
CA GLN A 2 53.47 5.77 -59.82
C GLN A 2 52.47 4.60 -59.96
N MET A 3 51.15 4.78 -60.09
CA MET A 3 50.31 5.95 -60.31
C MET A 3 48.85 5.58 -59.97
N LEU A 4 48.10 6.54 -59.44
CA LEU A 4 46.64 6.58 -59.37
C LEU A 4 46.04 6.62 -60.79
N PHE A 5 44.82 6.09 -61.02
CA PHE A 5 43.56 6.86 -61.12
C PHE A 5 42.41 6.09 -61.79
N CYS A 6 41.21 6.34 -61.25
CA CYS A 6 39.94 6.60 -61.93
C CYS A 6 38.80 5.57 -61.80
N GLU A 7 37.70 6.12 -61.30
CA GLU A 7 36.39 5.57 -60.96
C GLU A 7 35.54 5.22 -62.19
N ARG A 8 34.57 4.30 -62.01
CA ARG A 8 33.15 4.57 -62.35
C ARG A 8 32.18 3.54 -61.76
N LYS A 9 31.17 4.10 -61.08
CA LYS A 9 29.85 3.57 -60.70
C LYS A 9 29.36 2.32 -61.42
N ILE A 10 28.89 1.32 -60.66
CA ILE A 10 27.64 0.61 -60.97
C ILE A 10 26.82 0.45 -59.69
N MET A 11 25.60 0.93 -59.78
CA MET A 11 24.52 0.90 -58.80
C MET A 11 23.69 -0.36 -59.12
N THR A 12 23.66 -1.36 -58.23
CA THR A 12 22.80 -2.53 -58.40
C THR A 12 21.68 -2.53 -57.36
N GLN A 13 20.48 -2.32 -57.88
CA GLN A 13 19.20 -2.48 -57.19
C GLN A 13 19.09 -3.87 -56.54
N ILE A 14 18.75 -3.91 -55.26
CA ILE A 14 18.22 -5.13 -54.65
C ILE A 14 16.70 -5.12 -54.87
N SER A 15 16.26 -6.07 -55.69
CA SER A 15 14.88 -6.33 -56.07
C SER A 15 14.03 -6.77 -54.88
N ARG A 16 12.87 -6.12 -54.71
CA ARG A 16 11.77 -6.54 -53.81
C ARG A 16 11.10 -7.79 -54.39
N ARG A 17 11.65 -8.99 -54.16
CA ARG A 17 10.95 -10.30 -54.23
C ARG A 17 11.95 -11.44 -54.04
N SER A 18 12.17 -11.83 -52.78
CA SER A 18 12.55 -13.19 -52.35
C SER A 18 12.91 -13.15 -50.87
N LEU A 19 11.91 -13.26 -50.00
CA LEU A 19 12.10 -13.57 -48.57
C LEU A 19 10.78 -14.15 -48.06
N PHE A 20 10.39 -15.30 -48.63
CA PHE A 20 9.45 -16.22 -48.02
C PHE A 20 10.08 -17.61 -48.09
N GLY A 21 10.60 -18.07 -46.96
CA GLY A 21 11.18 -19.39 -46.80
C GLY A 21 12.05 -19.44 -45.55
N ALA A 22 11.55 -20.14 -44.53
CA ALA A 22 12.19 -20.46 -43.25
C ALA A 22 12.25 -19.35 -42.18
N ALA A 23 11.10 -19.11 -41.54
CA ALA A 23 11.03 -18.65 -40.15
C ALA A 23 9.99 -19.51 -39.41
N ALA A 24 10.44 -20.64 -38.89
CA ALA A 24 9.66 -21.51 -38.02
C ALA A 24 10.57 -22.00 -36.89
N ALA A 25 10.80 -21.13 -35.90
CA ALA A 25 11.19 -21.51 -34.54
C ALA A 25 11.16 -20.25 -33.63
N ALA A 26 10.37 -20.36 -32.55
CA ALA A 26 10.38 -19.51 -31.36
C ALA A 26 9.81 -18.08 -31.48
N SER A 27 8.58 -17.95 -31.97
CA SER A 27 7.65 -16.93 -31.47
C SER A 27 6.79 -17.56 -30.35
N VAL A 28 7.30 -17.54 -29.12
CA VAL A 28 6.47 -17.76 -27.93
C VAL A 28 6.30 -16.41 -27.26
N LEU A 29 5.32 -15.64 -27.75
CA LEU A 29 4.64 -14.65 -26.92
C LEU A 29 3.96 -15.41 -25.79
N PRO A 30 4.34 -15.21 -24.52
CA PRO A 30 3.49 -15.66 -23.44
C PRO A 30 2.30 -14.71 -23.37
N VAL A 31 1.17 -15.17 -23.89
CA VAL A 31 -0.16 -14.99 -23.28
C VAL A 31 -0.51 -13.55 -22.90
N ALA A 32 -0.70 -12.68 -23.88
CA ALA A 32 -1.60 -11.52 -23.77
C ALA A 32 -3.08 -11.95 -23.90
N SER A 33 -3.44 -13.08 -23.29
CA SER A 33 -4.80 -13.63 -23.25
C SER A 33 -5.12 -13.99 -21.81
N GLY A 34 -5.57 -12.98 -21.06
CA GLY A 34 -5.96 -13.13 -19.65
C GLY A 34 -6.44 -11.84 -18.97
N LEU A 35 -6.14 -10.67 -19.52
CA LEU A 35 -6.65 -9.37 -19.03
C LEU A 35 -8.08 -9.07 -19.51
N ALA A 36 -8.94 -10.08 -19.62
CA ALA A 36 -10.35 -9.83 -19.33
C ALA A 36 -10.40 -9.57 -17.83
N ALA A 37 -10.29 -8.29 -17.47
CA ALA A 37 -10.19 -7.77 -16.12
C ALA A 37 -11.33 -8.31 -15.23
N PHE A 38 -11.09 -9.45 -14.59
CA PHE A 38 -11.80 -9.78 -13.37
C PHE A 38 -11.28 -8.75 -12.37
N SER A 39 -12.07 -7.70 -12.12
CA SER A 39 -11.83 -6.74 -11.04
C SER A 39 -12.67 -7.21 -9.86
N PRO A 40 -12.17 -8.18 -9.05
CA PRO A 40 -13.00 -8.87 -8.09
C PRO A 40 -13.49 -7.92 -6.98
N ILE A 41 -12.70 -6.90 -6.63
CA ILE A 41 -13.10 -5.84 -5.70
C ILE A 41 -14.26 -5.01 -6.28
N ALA A 42 -14.15 -4.57 -7.54
CA ALA A 42 -15.21 -3.79 -8.18
C ALA A 42 -16.49 -4.62 -8.36
N ALA A 43 -16.36 -5.92 -8.68
CA ALA A 43 -17.49 -6.84 -8.77
C ALA A 43 -18.17 -7.04 -7.41
N ALA A 44 -17.40 -7.22 -6.33
CA ALA A 44 -17.92 -7.32 -4.97
C ALA A 44 -18.67 -6.03 -4.57
N ALA A 45 -18.11 -4.85 -4.83
CA ALA A 45 -18.74 -3.56 -4.57
C ALA A 45 -19.97 -3.30 -5.48
N ALA A 46 -20.00 -3.88 -6.68
CA ALA A 46 -21.12 -3.76 -7.61
C ALA A 46 -22.31 -4.65 -7.23
N ALA A 47 -22.13 -5.67 -6.38
CA ALA A 47 -23.19 -6.58 -5.98
C ALA A 47 -23.18 -6.85 -4.46
N PRO A 48 -23.41 -5.82 -3.62
CA PRO A 48 -23.44 -6.02 -2.18
C PRO A 48 -24.57 -6.98 -1.78
N LYS A 49 -24.27 -7.94 -0.90
CA LYS A 49 -25.23 -8.97 -0.48
C LYS A 49 -26.17 -8.53 0.65
N LYS A 50 -25.83 -7.48 1.39
CA LYS A 50 -26.55 -7.07 2.60
C LYS A 50 -26.83 -5.57 2.61
N ALA A 51 -28.11 -5.24 2.82
CA ALA A 51 -28.55 -3.89 3.15
C ALA A 51 -29.03 -3.83 4.62
N ARG A 52 -28.60 -2.80 5.35
CA ARG A 52 -28.88 -2.63 6.77
C ARG A 52 -29.54 -1.28 7.08
N THR A 53 -30.37 -1.23 8.11
CA THR A 53 -30.93 0.03 8.64
C THR A 53 -29.85 0.81 9.38
N ILE A 54 -30.07 2.11 9.62
CA ILE A 54 -29.15 2.92 10.43
C ILE A 54 -28.98 2.34 11.84
N VAL A 55 -30.05 1.82 12.44
CA VAL A 55 -30.01 1.21 13.78
C VAL A 55 -29.18 -0.07 13.77
N GLU A 56 -29.34 -0.92 12.75
CA GLU A 56 -28.51 -2.13 12.58
C GLU A 56 -27.03 -1.76 12.40
N ILE A 57 -26.73 -0.73 11.60
CA ILE A 57 -25.36 -0.26 11.36
C ILE A 57 -24.73 0.34 12.62
N ALA A 58 -25.47 1.17 13.36
CA ALA A 58 -24.99 1.82 14.59
C ALA A 58 -24.65 0.82 15.71
N ALA A 59 -25.23 -0.40 15.65
CA ALA A 59 -24.95 -1.49 16.57
C ALA A 59 -23.72 -2.34 16.18
N MET A 60 -23.17 -2.18 14.97
CA MET A 60 -22.00 -2.94 14.52
C MET A 60 -20.70 -2.34 15.04
N SER A 61 -19.73 -3.20 15.36
CA SER A 61 -18.34 -2.75 15.50
C SER A 61 -17.69 -2.56 14.12
N PRO A 62 -16.69 -1.66 13.98
CA PRO A 62 -15.89 -1.54 12.75
C PRO A 62 -15.31 -2.88 12.27
N VAL A 63 -14.87 -3.74 13.19
CA VAL A 63 -14.34 -5.07 12.88
C VAL A 63 -15.41 -5.98 12.28
N ASP A 64 -16.64 -5.95 12.80
CA ASP A 64 -17.75 -6.74 12.24
C ASP A 64 -18.15 -6.24 10.86
N MET A 65 -18.14 -4.92 10.63
CA MET A 65 -18.38 -4.33 9.30
C MET A 65 -17.37 -4.84 8.27
N ALA A 66 -16.08 -4.90 8.63
CA ALA A 66 -15.03 -5.40 7.76
C ALA A 66 -15.13 -6.93 7.54
N ARG A 67 -15.45 -7.69 8.59
CA ARG A 67 -15.62 -9.15 8.54
C ARG A 67 -16.72 -9.55 7.57
N GLU A 68 -17.81 -8.79 7.54
CA GLU A 68 -18.97 -9.07 6.70
C GLU A 68 -18.89 -8.51 5.28
N SER A 69 -17.90 -7.66 4.97
CA SER A 69 -17.76 -7.04 3.65
C SER A 69 -17.05 -7.97 2.67
N ASP A 70 -17.74 -8.35 1.59
CA ASP A 70 -17.16 -9.10 0.48
C ASP A 70 -16.00 -8.34 -0.19
N VAL A 71 -16.07 -6.99 -0.24
CA VAL A 71 -15.00 -6.14 -0.76
C VAL A 71 -13.73 -6.31 0.06
N VAL A 72 -13.84 -6.29 1.39
CA VAL A 72 -12.71 -6.43 2.30
C VAL A 72 -12.12 -7.84 2.20
N GLN A 73 -12.96 -8.87 2.26
CA GLN A 73 -12.50 -10.26 2.18
C GLN A 73 -11.82 -10.56 0.83
N THR A 74 -12.37 -10.03 -0.27
CA THR A 74 -11.76 -10.14 -1.60
C THR A 74 -10.42 -9.43 -1.67
N SER A 75 -10.32 -8.22 -1.09
CA SER A 75 -9.07 -7.46 -1.06
C SER A 75 -7.99 -8.19 -0.25
N TYR A 76 -8.36 -8.76 0.91
CA TYR A 76 -7.44 -9.55 1.72
C TYR A 76 -6.96 -10.81 0.99
N GLU A 77 -7.83 -11.48 0.23
CA GLU A 77 -7.43 -12.65 -0.55
C GLU A 77 -6.48 -12.31 -1.69
N ILE A 78 -6.62 -11.15 -2.34
CA ILE A 78 -5.63 -10.66 -3.33
C ILE A 78 -4.24 -10.54 -2.68
N ILE A 79 -4.18 -9.94 -1.49
CA ILE A 79 -2.91 -9.76 -0.76
C ILE A 79 -2.32 -11.11 -0.37
N ARG A 80 -3.13 -12.04 0.15
CA ARG A 80 -2.69 -13.40 0.50
C ARG A 80 -2.20 -14.19 -0.71
N ALA A 81 -2.89 -14.08 -1.85
CA ALA A 81 -2.51 -14.75 -3.08
C ALA A 81 -1.20 -14.20 -3.66
N ALA A 82 -0.98 -12.88 -3.58
CA ALA A 82 0.29 -12.27 -3.96
C ALA A 82 1.43 -12.67 -3.01
N ALA A 83 1.21 -12.62 -1.69
CA ALA A 83 2.17 -13.11 -0.70
C ALA A 83 2.53 -14.59 -0.95
N GLY A 84 1.54 -15.42 -1.30
CA GLY A 84 1.74 -16.83 -1.66
C GLY A 84 2.61 -17.07 -2.91
N ARG A 85 2.77 -16.06 -3.77
CA ARG A 85 3.61 -16.11 -4.98
C ARG A 85 5.04 -15.61 -4.79
N LEU A 86 5.38 -15.07 -3.61
CA LEU A 86 6.77 -14.77 -3.25
C LEU A 86 7.61 -16.05 -3.39
N ARG A 87 8.79 -15.96 -4.00
CA ARG A 87 9.58 -17.09 -4.49
C ARG A 87 10.39 -17.70 -3.36
N ASP A 88 11.05 -16.88 -2.55
CA ASP A 88 11.79 -17.31 -1.37
C ASP A 88 10.82 -17.88 -0.31
N PRO A 89 10.99 -19.15 0.10
CA PRO A 89 10.04 -19.81 0.98
C PRO A 89 10.01 -19.24 2.40
N GLU A 90 11.13 -18.75 2.93
CA GLU A 90 11.19 -18.21 4.29
C GLU A 90 10.61 -16.80 4.35
N LEU A 91 10.92 -15.95 3.36
CA LEU A 91 10.31 -14.64 3.20
C LEU A 91 8.81 -14.76 2.96
N ARG A 92 8.37 -15.66 2.07
CA ARG A 92 6.94 -15.96 1.85
C ARG A 92 6.24 -16.31 3.16
N LYS A 93 6.82 -17.22 3.93
CA LYS A 93 6.27 -17.64 5.24
C LYS A 93 6.22 -16.47 6.22
N ALA A 94 7.28 -15.65 6.28
CA ALA A 94 7.34 -14.49 7.15
C ALA A 94 6.26 -13.46 6.79
N VAL A 95 6.15 -13.06 5.51
CA VAL A 95 5.15 -12.12 5.02
C VAL A 95 3.73 -12.64 5.30
N LEU A 96 3.44 -13.91 5.00
CA LEU A 96 2.14 -14.52 5.29
C LEU A 96 1.79 -14.49 6.79
N SER A 97 2.76 -14.83 7.65
CA SER A 97 2.57 -14.79 9.10
C SER A 97 2.33 -13.36 9.61
N ILE A 98 3.05 -12.39 9.04
CA ILE A 98 2.94 -10.98 9.37
C ILE A 98 1.55 -10.42 9.00
N ILE A 99 1.03 -10.69 7.80
CA ILE A 99 -0.31 -10.21 7.40
C ILE A 99 -1.44 -10.92 8.14
N GLU A 100 -1.22 -12.14 8.65
CA GLU A 100 -2.19 -12.87 9.47
C GLU A 100 -2.26 -12.27 10.89
N ASN A 101 -1.12 -11.94 11.48
CA ASN A 101 -1.02 -11.30 12.78
C ASN A 101 0.08 -10.23 12.77
N PRO A 102 -0.27 -8.96 12.46
CA PRO A 102 0.68 -7.84 12.42
C PRO A 102 0.96 -7.35 13.84
N ALA A 103 1.49 -8.26 14.66
CA ALA A 103 1.78 -8.04 16.06
C ALA A 103 2.93 -7.02 16.23
N PRO A 104 2.81 -6.06 17.16
CA PRO A 104 3.83 -5.04 17.39
C PRO A 104 4.95 -5.58 18.28
N THR A 105 5.76 -6.50 17.76
CA THR A 105 6.81 -7.15 18.56
C THR A 105 7.90 -6.17 18.97
N ILE A 106 8.14 -5.12 18.16
CA ILE A 106 9.02 -4.00 18.50
C ILE A 106 8.61 -3.25 19.78
N ALA A 107 7.35 -3.34 20.20
CA ALA A 107 6.88 -2.69 21.43
C ALA A 107 7.47 -3.32 22.71
N SER A 108 8.15 -4.47 22.61
CA SER A 108 8.89 -5.06 23.73
C SER A 108 10.23 -4.37 24.03
N ALA A 109 10.64 -3.40 23.20
CA ALA A 109 11.88 -2.64 23.42
C ALA A 109 11.78 -1.73 24.66
N ASP A 110 12.93 -1.33 25.21
CA ASP A 110 12.98 -0.28 26.23
C ASP A 110 12.58 1.06 25.62
N GLN A 111 11.30 1.40 25.77
CA GLN A 111 10.71 2.60 25.22
C GLN A 111 11.42 3.89 25.72
N SER A 112 11.93 3.90 26.96
CA SER A 112 12.62 5.09 27.49
C SER A 112 13.94 5.30 26.76
N ALA A 113 14.71 4.23 26.55
CA ALA A 113 15.96 4.27 25.80
C ALA A 113 15.74 4.63 24.33
N VAL A 114 14.74 4.00 23.67
CA VAL A 114 14.38 4.30 22.27
C VAL A 114 13.94 5.76 22.13
N LEU A 115 13.09 6.26 23.03
CA LEU A 115 12.63 7.65 23.01
C LEU A 115 13.81 8.61 23.15
N ALA A 116 14.74 8.36 24.07
CA ALA A 116 15.93 9.18 24.27
C ALA A 116 16.82 9.19 23.02
N ALA A 117 17.03 8.04 22.38
CA ALA A 117 17.82 7.93 21.16
C ALA A 117 17.18 8.68 19.98
N LEU A 118 15.87 8.52 19.77
CA LEU A 118 15.14 9.24 18.72
C LEU A 118 15.16 10.76 18.95
N LYS A 119 15.05 11.22 20.21
CA LYS A 119 15.14 12.66 20.53
C LYS A 119 16.52 13.22 20.27
N LYS A 120 17.58 12.47 20.61
CA LYS A 120 18.97 12.86 20.36
C LYS A 120 19.24 13.08 18.87
N GLU A 121 18.66 12.25 18.01
CA GLU A 121 18.78 12.35 16.55
C GLU A 121 17.79 13.37 15.93
N GLY A 122 16.90 13.99 16.71
CA GLY A 122 15.86 14.88 16.20
C GLY A 122 14.79 14.19 15.37
N LEU A 123 14.67 12.85 15.46
CA LEU A 123 13.73 12.03 14.69
C LEU A 123 12.35 11.94 15.32
N ILE A 124 12.17 12.50 16.52
CA ILE A 124 10.89 12.57 17.22
C ILE A 124 10.75 13.91 17.93
N ALA A 125 9.54 14.45 18.01
CA ALA A 125 9.30 15.76 18.62
C ALA A 125 9.79 15.79 20.08
N ALA A 126 10.43 16.89 20.49
CA ALA A 126 11.02 17.03 21.83
C ALA A 126 9.99 16.84 22.97
N GLY A 127 8.77 17.31 22.76
CA GLY A 127 7.66 17.18 23.71
C GLY A 127 6.96 15.82 23.72
N ARG A 128 7.25 14.92 22.78
CA ARG A 128 6.62 13.59 22.70
C ARG A 128 7.11 12.71 23.86
N THR A 129 6.19 12.02 24.52
CA THR A 129 6.44 11.25 25.76
C THR A 129 6.43 9.74 25.57
N SER A 130 6.00 9.25 24.40
CA SER A 130 5.94 7.83 24.05
C SER A 130 6.35 7.63 22.59
N VAL A 131 6.94 6.48 22.30
CA VAL A 131 7.30 6.06 20.93
C VAL A 131 6.17 5.25 20.33
N PHE A 132 5.54 4.41 21.14
CA PHE A 132 4.61 3.40 20.65
C PHE A 132 3.15 3.84 20.83
N PRO A 133 2.25 3.51 19.87
CA PRO A 133 0.82 3.54 20.10
C PRO A 133 0.42 2.67 21.29
N LYS A 134 -0.81 2.80 21.80
CA LYS A 134 -1.31 1.92 22.85
C LYS A 134 -1.22 0.46 22.41
N PHE A 135 -0.80 -0.44 23.30
CA PHE A 135 -0.81 -1.88 23.07
C PHE A 135 -1.10 -2.59 24.40
N SER A 136 -1.72 -3.75 24.33
CA SER A 136 -1.98 -4.64 25.48
C SER A 136 -1.21 -5.97 25.39
N ASP A 137 -0.79 -6.34 24.18
CA ASP A 137 -0.08 -7.58 23.86
C ASP A 137 0.89 -7.28 22.72
N THR A 138 2.16 -7.66 22.88
CA THR A 138 3.19 -7.49 21.83
C THR A 138 3.22 -8.64 20.85
N THR A 139 2.56 -9.76 21.18
CA THR A 139 2.46 -10.97 20.36
C THR A 139 1.21 -11.00 19.50
N ARG A 140 0.29 -10.03 19.67
CA ARG A 140 -0.97 -9.95 18.95
C ARG A 140 -1.31 -8.52 18.57
N SER A 141 -1.72 -8.33 17.33
CA SER A 141 -2.20 -7.02 16.90
C SER A 141 -3.53 -6.67 17.59
N PRO A 142 -3.79 -5.39 17.93
CA PRO A 142 -5.06 -4.98 18.54
C PRO A 142 -6.26 -5.19 17.60
N GLN A 143 -6.01 -5.33 16.31
CA GLN A 143 -7.01 -5.72 15.32
C GLN A 143 -6.35 -6.47 14.15
N PRO A 144 -7.08 -7.32 13.42
CA PRO A 144 -6.57 -7.97 12.22
C PRO A 144 -6.25 -6.98 11.10
N THR A 145 -5.32 -7.35 10.20
CA THR A 145 -4.97 -6.56 8.99
C THR A 145 -6.21 -6.17 8.20
N TRP A 146 -7.13 -7.12 8.00
CA TRP A 146 -8.33 -6.93 7.19
C TRP A 146 -9.38 -5.99 7.81
N SER A 147 -9.29 -5.62 9.09
CA SER A 147 -10.22 -4.65 9.67
C SER A 147 -9.67 -3.24 9.76
N ALA A 148 -8.35 -3.07 9.59
CA ALA A 148 -7.70 -1.79 9.78
C ALA A 148 -8.07 -0.78 8.69
N PRO A 149 -8.13 0.53 9.03
CA PRO A 149 -8.26 1.57 8.04
C PRO A 149 -6.94 1.78 7.29
N GLY A 150 -7.04 2.23 6.04
CA GLY A 150 -5.88 2.57 5.20
C GLY A 150 -5.23 3.89 5.60
N SER A 151 -5.90 4.74 6.39
CA SER A 151 -5.31 5.97 6.93
C SER A 151 -6.14 6.51 8.11
N GLY A 152 -5.68 7.62 8.70
CA GLY A 152 -6.49 8.45 9.60
C GLY A 152 -7.73 9.07 8.90
N TYR A 153 -8.75 9.45 9.68
CA TYR A 153 -10.10 9.85 9.23
C TYR A 153 -10.23 10.99 8.21
N GLY A 154 -9.17 11.78 8.00
CA GLY A 154 -9.12 12.87 7.03
C GLY A 154 -8.44 12.54 5.70
N SER A 155 -8.05 11.28 5.49
CA SER A 155 -7.20 10.86 4.37
C SER A 155 -7.83 9.68 3.58
N HIS A 156 -7.03 8.96 2.80
CA HIS A 156 -7.47 7.92 1.87
C HIS A 156 -7.79 6.59 2.54
N HIS A 157 -8.80 5.88 2.05
CA HIS A 157 -9.14 4.54 2.56
C HIS A 157 -9.41 4.48 4.09
N ALA A 158 -9.85 5.57 4.70
CA ALA A 158 -10.01 5.71 6.16
C ALA A 158 -11.29 5.05 6.73
N TYR A 159 -11.50 3.76 6.47
CA TYR A 159 -12.68 2.99 6.87
C TYR A 159 -12.31 1.52 7.14
N PRO A 160 -13.16 0.71 7.79
CA PRO A 160 -12.82 -0.67 8.12
C PRO A 160 -12.47 -1.53 6.90
N GLY A 161 -11.29 -2.14 6.93
CA GLY A 161 -10.72 -2.90 5.81
C GLY A 161 -10.22 -2.04 4.65
N GLY A 162 -10.20 -0.72 4.81
CA GLY A 162 -9.61 0.20 3.86
C GLY A 162 -8.13 -0.08 3.62
N LEU A 163 -7.39 -0.56 4.63
CA LEU A 163 -6.00 -1.02 4.46
C LEU A 163 -5.91 -2.12 3.39
N CYS A 164 -6.80 -3.11 3.42
CA CYS A 164 -6.76 -4.16 2.41
C CYS A 164 -7.13 -3.63 1.03
N THR A 165 -8.09 -2.71 0.91
CA THR A 165 -8.42 -2.14 -0.41
C THR A 165 -7.26 -1.33 -1.01
N HIS A 166 -6.51 -0.62 -0.14
CA HIS A 166 -5.30 0.13 -0.47
C HIS A 166 -4.21 -0.82 -0.96
N VAL A 167 -3.76 -1.74 -0.08
CA VAL A 167 -2.65 -2.65 -0.39
C VAL A 167 -2.99 -3.58 -1.55
N ALA A 168 -4.24 -4.02 -1.72
CA ALA A 168 -4.62 -4.86 -2.86
C ALA A 168 -4.44 -4.15 -4.21
N LEU A 169 -4.78 -2.86 -4.30
CA LEU A 169 -4.54 -2.07 -5.51
C LEU A 169 -3.04 -1.89 -5.74
N ASN A 170 -2.30 -1.51 -4.70
CA ASN A 170 -0.86 -1.28 -4.82
C ASN A 170 -0.12 -2.55 -5.22
N VAL A 171 -0.44 -3.70 -4.65
CA VAL A 171 0.18 -4.99 -5.01
C VAL A 171 -0.06 -5.35 -6.47
N VAL A 172 -1.28 -5.15 -6.98
CA VAL A 172 -1.56 -5.34 -8.42
C VAL A 172 -0.76 -4.36 -9.28
N SER A 173 -0.61 -3.11 -8.82
CA SER A 173 0.24 -2.10 -9.47
C SER A 173 1.72 -2.53 -9.50
N ALA A 174 2.27 -2.96 -8.36
CA ALA A 174 3.65 -3.42 -8.22
C ALA A 174 3.94 -4.63 -9.13
N GLU A 175 3.06 -5.62 -9.17
CA GLU A 175 3.19 -6.76 -10.09
C GLU A 175 3.17 -6.33 -11.56
N SER A 176 2.30 -5.37 -11.90
CA SER A 176 2.20 -4.83 -13.25
C SER A 176 3.46 -4.03 -13.63
N LEU A 177 4.01 -3.25 -12.70
CA LEU A 177 5.26 -2.51 -12.89
C LEU A 177 6.45 -3.46 -13.07
N VAL A 178 6.57 -4.50 -12.23
CA VAL A 178 7.62 -5.53 -12.38
C VAL A 178 7.53 -6.19 -13.76
N ALA A 179 6.34 -6.57 -14.20
CA ALA A 179 6.14 -7.18 -15.51
C ALA A 179 6.43 -6.18 -16.66
N ALA A 180 6.05 -4.91 -16.49
CA ALA A 180 6.28 -3.87 -17.50
C ALA A 180 7.78 -3.59 -17.68
N TYR A 181 8.53 -3.40 -16.59
CA TYR A 181 9.98 -3.20 -16.64
C TYR A 181 10.71 -4.39 -17.29
N ASP A 182 10.24 -5.62 -17.07
CA ASP A 182 10.77 -6.77 -17.77
C ASP A 182 10.45 -6.74 -19.27
N ASN A 183 9.16 -6.58 -19.63
CA ASN A 183 8.71 -6.69 -21.01
C ASN A 183 9.17 -5.53 -21.91
N ILE A 184 9.32 -4.33 -21.36
CA ILE A 184 9.64 -3.11 -22.11
C ILE A 184 11.15 -2.89 -22.13
N ASP A 185 11.80 -2.98 -20.96
CA ASP A 185 13.20 -2.59 -20.79
C ASP A 185 14.14 -3.79 -20.65
N GLY A 186 13.61 -5.02 -20.51
CA GLY A 186 14.41 -6.22 -20.22
C GLY A 186 14.94 -6.28 -18.78
N LEU A 187 14.41 -5.45 -17.88
CA LEU A 187 14.87 -5.34 -16.50
C LEU A 187 14.27 -6.44 -15.62
N LYS A 188 15.09 -7.40 -15.23
CA LYS A 188 14.71 -8.47 -14.29
C LYS A 188 14.78 -7.96 -12.85
N LEU A 189 13.66 -7.41 -12.36
CA LEU A 189 13.54 -6.99 -10.97
C LEU A 189 13.33 -8.17 -10.02
N ASP A 190 13.74 -8.01 -8.76
CA ASP A 190 13.41 -8.94 -7.69
C ASP A 190 11.94 -8.79 -7.30
N PHE A 191 11.13 -9.76 -7.74
CA PHE A 191 9.70 -9.80 -7.47
C PHE A 191 9.41 -9.81 -5.96
N ASP A 192 10.23 -10.49 -5.16
CA ASP A 192 9.95 -10.67 -3.75
C ASP A 192 10.20 -9.39 -2.96
N HIS A 193 11.26 -8.66 -3.31
CA HIS A 193 11.53 -7.36 -2.70
C HIS A 193 10.53 -6.29 -3.15
N ALA A 194 10.16 -6.26 -4.43
CA ALA A 194 9.18 -5.29 -4.93
C ALA A 194 7.77 -5.56 -4.39
N VAL A 195 7.22 -6.74 -4.65
CA VAL A 195 5.83 -7.07 -4.29
C VAL A 195 5.70 -7.36 -2.80
N GLY A 196 6.68 -8.03 -2.20
CA GLY A 196 6.67 -8.26 -0.76
C GLY A 196 6.88 -6.97 0.06
N GLY A 197 7.76 -6.08 -0.41
CA GLY A 197 7.92 -4.75 0.18
C GLY A 197 6.62 -3.95 0.14
N GLU A 198 5.90 -4.03 -0.98
CA GLU A 198 4.57 -3.41 -1.13
C GLU A 198 3.52 -4.03 -0.18
N ILE A 199 3.51 -5.36 0.00
CA ILE A 199 2.57 -6.02 0.92
C ILE A 199 2.75 -5.53 2.37
N LEU A 200 3.99 -5.20 2.78
CA LEU A 200 4.32 -4.85 4.16
C LEU A 200 4.58 -3.36 4.42
N HIS A 201 4.52 -2.47 3.42
CA HIS A 201 4.83 -1.04 3.64
C HIS A 201 4.00 -0.42 4.77
N ASP A 202 2.72 -0.81 4.84
CA ASP A 202 1.74 -0.34 5.81
C ASP A 202 1.47 -1.29 6.98
N LEU A 203 2.37 -2.24 7.23
CA LEU A 203 2.23 -3.31 8.22
C LEU A 203 1.59 -2.86 9.55
N HIS A 204 1.99 -1.72 10.11
CA HIS A 204 1.53 -1.29 11.44
C HIS A 204 0.33 -0.35 11.45
N LYS A 205 -0.35 -0.12 10.31
CA LYS A 205 -1.66 0.54 10.31
C LYS A 205 -2.71 -0.12 11.24
N PRO A 206 -2.80 -1.47 11.37
CA PRO A 206 -3.67 -2.12 12.36
C PRO A 206 -3.36 -1.73 13.81
N TRP A 207 -2.09 -1.50 14.14
CA TRP A 207 -1.68 -1.07 15.47
C TRP A 207 -1.85 0.44 15.70
N VAL A 208 -1.51 1.27 14.71
CA VAL A 208 -1.55 2.74 14.81
C VAL A 208 -2.98 3.28 14.79
N PHE A 209 -3.83 2.75 13.91
CA PHE A 209 -5.19 3.21 13.69
C PHE A 209 -6.24 2.33 14.39
N GLN A 210 -6.10 2.17 15.71
CA GLN A 210 -7.08 1.48 16.53
C GLN A 210 -8.44 2.20 16.52
N TRP A 211 -9.54 1.44 16.51
CA TRP A 211 -10.89 1.96 16.57
C TRP A 211 -11.24 2.50 17.96
N GLU A 212 -11.91 3.64 18.01
CA GLU A 212 -12.36 4.32 19.22
C GLU A 212 -13.88 4.15 19.42
N ALA A 213 -14.38 4.50 20.61
CA ALA A 213 -15.76 4.25 21.03
C ALA A 213 -16.83 5.02 20.21
N ASP A 214 -16.43 6.07 19.50
CA ASP A 214 -17.26 6.86 18.59
C ASP A 214 -17.17 6.38 17.13
N ASN A 215 -16.62 5.19 16.92
CA ASN A 215 -16.32 4.61 15.62
C ASN A 215 -15.28 5.40 14.82
N ALA A 216 -14.57 6.38 15.38
CA ALA A 216 -13.38 6.96 14.74
C ALA A 216 -12.16 6.02 14.86
N CYS A 217 -11.05 6.33 14.19
CA CYS A 217 -9.76 5.71 14.50
C CYS A 217 -8.88 6.69 15.27
N ARG A 218 -7.95 6.16 16.07
CA ARG A 218 -6.91 6.93 16.74
C ARG A 218 -6.21 7.87 15.75
N LYS A 219 -5.96 9.10 16.20
CA LYS A 219 -5.12 10.06 15.47
C LYS A 219 -3.67 9.59 15.50
N GLU A 220 -3.07 9.52 14.32
CA GLU A 220 -1.66 9.21 14.16
C GLU A 220 -0.75 10.36 14.59
N GLU A 221 0.40 10.00 15.18
CA GLU A 221 1.48 10.94 15.51
C GLU A 221 2.60 10.91 14.47
N ALA A 222 3.37 11.99 14.38
CA ALA A 222 4.51 12.07 13.47
C ALA A 222 5.77 11.42 14.06
N LEU A 223 6.53 10.72 13.23
CA LEU A 223 7.81 10.09 13.53
C LEU A 223 8.74 10.21 12.32
N ALA A 224 9.94 10.73 12.51
CA ALA A 224 10.94 10.98 11.47
C ALA A 224 10.40 11.74 10.24
N GLY A 225 9.51 12.72 10.48
CA GLY A 225 8.94 13.56 9.42
C GLY A 225 7.79 12.93 8.63
N THR A 226 7.35 11.72 8.97
CA THR A 226 6.21 11.02 8.35
C THR A 226 5.23 10.50 9.40
N GLY A 227 4.16 9.83 8.98
CA GLY A 227 3.24 9.12 9.89
C GLY A 227 3.95 7.96 10.60
N GLU A 228 3.74 7.81 11.91
CA GLU A 228 4.44 6.78 12.69
C GLU A 228 4.22 5.35 12.19
N HIS A 229 3.10 5.05 11.51
CA HIS A 229 2.89 3.72 10.94
C HIS A 229 4.03 3.29 10.02
N HIS A 230 4.55 4.19 9.18
CA HIS A 230 5.60 3.87 8.21
C HIS A 230 6.88 3.40 8.89
N VAL A 231 7.39 4.22 9.82
CA VAL A 231 8.64 3.92 10.54
C VAL A 231 8.47 2.69 11.44
N LEU A 232 7.30 2.51 12.06
CA LEU A 232 7.02 1.33 12.86
C LEU A 232 6.95 0.07 11.98
N SER A 233 6.31 0.12 10.80
CA SER A 233 6.27 -1.00 9.84
C SER A 233 7.67 -1.45 9.43
N ILE A 234 8.56 -0.50 9.13
CA ILE A 234 9.96 -0.77 8.78
C ILE A 234 10.68 -1.39 9.98
N ALA A 235 10.49 -0.84 11.19
CA ALA A 235 11.14 -1.35 12.40
C ALA A 235 10.76 -2.80 12.70
N GLU A 236 9.50 -3.17 12.48
CA GLU A 236 9.02 -4.54 12.68
C GLU A 236 9.63 -5.51 11.66
N SER A 237 9.73 -5.10 10.38
CA SER A 237 10.44 -5.89 9.36
C SER A 237 11.91 -6.12 9.72
N ILE A 238 12.60 -5.08 10.21
CA ILE A 238 13.98 -5.19 10.71
C ILE A 238 14.04 -6.15 11.89
N LYS A 239 13.15 -6.00 12.88
CA LYS A 239 13.11 -6.82 14.08
C LYS A 239 12.89 -8.30 13.78
N ARG A 240 12.11 -8.60 12.73
CA ARG A 240 11.84 -9.95 12.23
C ARG A 240 12.97 -10.52 11.37
N GLY A 241 14.01 -9.74 11.08
CA GLY A 241 15.16 -10.18 10.30
C GLY A 241 14.87 -10.35 8.82
N LEU A 242 13.93 -9.56 8.26
CA LEU A 242 13.71 -9.57 6.81
C LEU A 242 14.95 -9.04 6.07
N PRO A 243 15.18 -9.45 4.80
CA PRO A 243 16.35 -9.03 4.03
C PRO A 243 16.50 -7.51 3.94
N ALA A 244 17.73 -6.99 3.96
CA ALA A 244 17.97 -5.56 3.95
C ALA A 244 17.41 -4.88 2.69
N GLU A 245 17.57 -5.49 1.53
CA GLU A 245 17.04 -5.00 0.25
C GLU A 245 15.51 -4.95 0.24
N PHE A 246 14.85 -5.92 0.88
CA PHE A 246 13.40 -5.90 1.10
C PHE A 246 12.98 -4.72 1.97
N VAL A 247 13.67 -4.52 3.10
CA VAL A 247 13.36 -3.43 4.05
C VAL A 247 13.60 -2.07 3.42
N VAL A 248 14.65 -1.92 2.61
CA VAL A 248 14.93 -0.70 1.85
C VAL A 248 13.83 -0.45 0.81
N ALA A 249 13.37 -1.49 0.09
CA ALA A 249 12.26 -1.36 -0.86
C ALA A 249 10.97 -0.92 -0.14
N GLN A 250 10.62 -1.57 0.97
CA GLN A 250 9.49 -1.20 1.84
C GLN A 250 9.59 0.26 2.32
N ALA A 251 10.77 0.70 2.76
CA ALA A 251 10.98 2.06 3.22
C ALA A 251 10.77 3.12 2.14
N CYS A 252 10.88 2.75 0.86
CA CYS A 252 10.67 3.65 -0.27
C CYS A 252 9.20 3.92 -0.61
N ALA A 253 8.22 3.33 0.09
CA ALA A 253 6.81 3.55 -0.22
C ALA A 253 6.44 5.05 -0.24
N HIS A 254 6.84 5.77 0.81
CA HIS A 254 6.47 7.18 0.96
C HIS A 254 7.43 8.17 0.29
N GLU A 255 8.59 7.74 -0.21
CA GLU A 255 9.58 8.56 -0.93
C GLU A 255 10.66 7.66 -1.54
N HIS A 256 11.36 8.12 -2.58
CA HIS A 256 12.36 7.33 -3.30
C HIS A 256 13.73 8.05 -3.39
N PRO A 257 14.83 7.31 -3.65
CA PRO A 257 16.17 7.91 -3.72
C PRO A 257 16.48 8.55 -5.08
N GLY A 258 15.47 9.12 -5.75
CA GLY A 258 15.63 9.81 -7.04
C GLY A 258 16.15 11.24 -6.92
N SER A 259 16.17 11.79 -5.71
CA SER A 259 16.77 13.09 -5.38
C SER A 259 17.52 12.99 -4.04
N ALA A 260 18.45 13.91 -3.80
CA ALA A 260 19.20 13.94 -2.53
C ALA A 260 18.29 14.17 -1.32
N SER A 261 17.24 15.00 -1.45
CA SER A 261 16.27 15.22 -0.39
C SER A 261 15.37 14.00 -0.16
N GLY A 262 14.93 13.35 -1.25
CA GLY A 262 14.13 12.13 -1.16
C GLY A 262 14.89 11.01 -0.48
N GLU A 263 16.13 10.77 -0.91
CA GLU A 263 17.01 9.78 -0.28
C GLU A 263 17.26 10.07 1.20
N ALA A 264 17.49 11.33 1.57
CA ALA A 264 17.68 11.71 2.97
C ALA A 264 16.46 11.38 3.86
N GLN A 265 15.24 11.47 3.31
CA GLN A 265 14.03 11.05 4.03
C GLN A 265 14.02 9.54 4.27
N VAL A 266 14.27 8.73 3.22
CA VAL A 266 14.31 7.27 3.34
C VAL A 266 15.39 6.81 4.34
N VAL A 267 16.57 7.42 4.28
CA VAL A 267 17.67 7.17 5.24
C VAL A 267 17.26 7.54 6.67
N GLY A 268 16.54 8.66 6.85
CA GLY A 268 15.99 9.07 8.14
C GLY A 268 15.01 8.06 8.73
N TRP A 269 14.12 7.51 7.90
CA TRP A 269 13.16 6.48 8.30
C TRP A 269 13.83 5.16 8.67
N LEU A 270 14.76 4.68 7.85
CA LEU A 270 15.56 3.49 8.13
C LEU A 270 16.37 3.64 9.42
N ARG A 271 16.91 4.84 9.68
CA ARG A 271 17.64 5.12 10.92
C ARG A 271 16.71 5.10 12.13
N ALA A 272 15.56 5.76 12.06
CA ALA A 272 14.57 5.74 13.14
C ALA A 272 14.08 4.31 13.42
N ALA A 273 13.81 3.55 12.37
CA ALA A 273 13.39 2.16 12.46
C ALA A 273 14.46 1.25 13.07
N ALA A 274 15.72 1.43 12.68
CA ALA A 274 16.86 0.69 13.24
C ALA A 274 17.07 0.98 14.74
N ILE A 275 16.89 2.24 15.17
CA ILE A 275 16.91 2.63 16.59
C ILE A 275 15.83 1.87 17.37
N ILE A 276 14.60 1.80 16.83
CA ILE A 276 13.48 1.09 17.45
C ILE A 276 13.74 -0.43 17.50
N ALA A 277 14.26 -1.00 16.41
CA ALA A 277 14.57 -2.43 16.33
C ALA A 277 15.81 -2.83 17.15
N GLY A 278 16.63 -1.86 17.56
CA GLY A 278 17.87 -2.07 18.32
C GLY A 278 19.02 -2.62 17.48
N VAL A 279 19.09 -2.23 16.20
CA VAL A 279 20.14 -2.69 15.26
C VAL A 279 20.99 -1.53 14.75
N ASP A 280 22.22 -1.83 14.36
CA ASP A 280 23.09 -0.89 13.63
C ASP A 280 22.69 -0.90 12.14
N PRO A 281 22.18 0.23 11.59
CA PRO A 281 21.64 0.23 10.23
C PRO A 281 22.69 0.06 9.14
N VAL A 282 23.96 0.39 9.42
CA VAL A 282 25.05 0.21 8.45
C VAL A 282 25.47 -1.25 8.42
N LYS A 283 25.65 -1.87 9.59
CA LYS A 283 25.99 -3.31 9.68
C LYS A 283 24.86 -4.20 9.17
N ALA A 284 23.62 -3.77 9.33
CA ALA A 284 22.44 -4.45 8.79
C ALA A 284 22.26 -4.26 7.27
N GLY A 285 23.09 -3.44 6.61
CA GLY A 285 23.00 -3.19 5.17
C GLY A 285 21.80 -2.32 4.76
N LEU A 286 21.19 -1.59 5.69
CA LEU A 286 20.04 -0.71 5.43
C LEU A 286 20.50 0.66 4.92
N ILE A 287 21.62 1.15 5.42
CA ILE A 287 22.21 2.46 5.09
C ILE A 287 23.66 2.23 4.65
N ALA A 288 24.17 3.04 3.72
CA ALA A 288 25.55 2.98 3.27
C ALA A 288 26.54 3.29 4.41
N ALA A 289 27.81 2.91 4.21
CA ALA A 289 28.88 3.10 5.20
C ALA A 289 29.14 4.56 5.59
N ASP A 290 28.75 5.52 4.74
CA ASP A 290 28.83 6.95 5.04
C ASP A 290 27.74 7.42 6.04
N GLY A 291 26.75 6.57 6.32
CA GLY A 291 25.59 6.84 7.15
C GLY A 291 24.60 7.84 6.55
N LYS A 292 24.79 8.30 5.32
CA LYS A 292 24.05 9.41 4.70
C LYS A 292 23.21 9.00 3.50
N THR A 293 23.57 7.92 2.83
CA THR A 293 22.92 7.46 1.60
C THR A 293 22.43 6.02 1.73
N LEU A 294 21.61 5.58 0.77
CA LEU A 294 21.29 4.17 0.64
C LEU A 294 22.47 3.40 0.03
N PRO A 295 22.60 2.08 0.30
CA PRO A 295 23.61 1.26 -0.33
C PRO A 295 23.58 1.34 -1.86
N LEU A 296 24.76 1.30 -2.47
CA LEU A 296 24.92 1.20 -3.91
C LEU A 296 25.05 -0.29 -4.34
N PRO A 297 24.47 -0.67 -5.50
CA PRO A 297 23.60 0.13 -6.36
C PRO A 297 22.21 0.32 -5.74
N ARG A 298 21.59 1.47 -5.99
CA ARG A 298 20.19 1.71 -5.60
C ARG A 298 19.29 0.82 -6.45
N ARG A 299 18.39 0.11 -5.79
CA ARG A 299 17.60 -0.99 -6.36
C ARG A 299 16.22 -0.50 -6.81
N ILE A 300 15.85 -0.81 -8.05
CA ILE A 300 14.61 -0.32 -8.70
C ILE A 300 13.36 -0.78 -7.95
N GLU A 301 13.44 -1.88 -7.21
CA GLU A 301 12.35 -2.40 -6.38
C GLU A 301 11.79 -1.34 -5.41
N GLY A 302 12.63 -0.45 -4.88
CA GLY A 302 12.14 0.67 -4.05
C GLY A 302 11.32 1.70 -4.83
N TRP A 303 11.63 1.96 -6.10
CA TRP A 303 10.79 2.79 -6.95
C TRP A 303 9.49 2.09 -7.34
N VAL A 304 9.50 0.77 -7.51
CA VAL A 304 8.25 0.01 -7.74
C VAL A 304 7.30 0.19 -6.57
N VAL A 305 7.79 0.03 -5.33
CA VAL A 305 6.99 0.23 -4.11
C VAL A 305 6.47 1.68 -4.04
N HIS A 306 7.34 2.67 -4.29
CA HIS A 306 6.93 4.08 -4.31
C HIS A 306 5.81 4.39 -5.33
N LEU A 307 5.95 3.88 -6.57
CA LEU A 307 4.99 4.12 -7.64
C LEU A 307 3.69 3.35 -7.41
N ALA A 308 3.77 2.16 -6.82
CA ALA A 308 2.61 1.33 -6.49
C ALA A 308 1.75 1.97 -5.39
N ASP A 309 2.38 2.60 -4.38
CA ASP A 309 1.71 3.30 -3.28
C ASP A 309 1.20 4.72 -3.64
N HIS A 310 1.48 5.19 -4.86
CA HIS A 310 1.23 6.59 -5.24
C HIS A 310 -0.25 6.96 -5.46
N ASP A 311 -1.19 6.04 -5.20
CA ASP A 311 -2.63 6.24 -5.44
C ASP A 311 -3.23 7.39 -4.60
N TRP A 312 -2.56 7.77 -3.50
CA TRP A 312 -3.01 8.79 -2.56
C TRP A 312 -3.29 10.14 -3.22
N VAL A 313 -2.63 10.43 -4.36
CA VAL A 313 -2.84 11.66 -5.14
C VAL A 313 -4.30 11.81 -5.61
N ILE A 314 -5.03 10.70 -5.79
CA ILE A 314 -6.45 10.70 -6.14
C ILE A 314 -7.32 10.15 -5.00
N SER A 315 -6.84 9.16 -4.24
CA SER A 315 -7.66 8.50 -3.22
C SER A 315 -7.92 9.37 -1.99
N VAL A 316 -7.02 10.32 -1.66
CA VAL A 316 -7.24 11.32 -0.60
C VAL A 316 -8.42 12.25 -0.93
N PRO A 317 -8.39 13.04 -2.02
CA PRO A 317 -9.50 13.94 -2.33
C PRO A 317 -10.79 13.17 -2.62
N ALA A 318 -10.73 12.00 -3.28
CA ALA A 318 -11.89 11.15 -3.52
C ALA A 318 -12.61 10.76 -2.20
N CYS A 319 -11.86 10.31 -1.20
CA CYS A 319 -12.40 9.96 0.11
C CYS A 319 -13.05 11.17 0.79
N GLN A 320 -12.39 12.33 0.78
CA GLN A 320 -12.91 13.56 1.38
C GLN A 320 -14.22 14.03 0.72
N TRP A 321 -14.30 14.03 -0.61
CA TRP A 321 -15.51 14.39 -1.34
C TRP A 321 -16.65 13.41 -1.09
N VAL A 322 -16.36 12.10 -1.06
CA VAL A 322 -17.37 11.08 -0.76
C VAL A 322 -17.88 11.20 0.67
N VAL A 323 -17.01 11.40 1.67
CA VAL A 323 -17.45 11.58 3.07
C VAL A 323 -18.33 12.81 3.21
N LYS A 324 -18.02 13.91 2.52
CA LYS A 324 -18.88 15.11 2.48
C LYS A 324 -20.24 14.81 1.83
N ALA A 325 -20.27 14.09 0.72
CA ALA A 325 -21.51 13.69 0.06
C ALA A 325 -22.35 12.74 0.94
N LEU A 326 -21.69 11.77 1.61
CA LEU A 326 -22.34 10.88 2.59
C LEU A 326 -22.93 11.66 3.75
N ARG A 327 -22.23 12.69 4.27
CA ARG A 327 -22.76 13.54 5.36
C ARG A 327 -24.07 14.20 4.95
N ASN A 328 -24.08 14.83 3.78
CA ASN A 328 -25.27 15.49 3.25
C ASN A 328 -26.42 14.51 3.04
N LEU A 329 -26.14 13.33 2.47
CA LEU A 329 -27.15 12.30 2.27
C LEU A 329 -27.67 11.76 3.60
N ALA A 330 -26.78 11.56 4.58
CA ALA A 330 -27.10 11.02 5.89
C ALA A 330 -28.10 11.88 6.65
N GLU A 331 -27.84 13.20 6.66
CA GLU A 331 -28.75 14.16 7.27
C GLU A 331 -30.08 14.24 6.52
N LYS A 332 -30.05 14.39 5.20
CA LYS A 332 -31.26 14.58 4.39
C LYS A 332 -32.19 13.36 4.40
N LYS A 333 -31.64 12.16 4.32
CA LYS A 333 -32.40 10.92 4.11
C LYS A 333 -32.76 10.20 5.41
N TRP A 334 -31.86 10.21 6.40
CA TRP A 334 -32.04 9.46 7.64
C TRP A 334 -31.98 10.33 8.90
N GLY A 335 -31.82 11.65 8.77
CA GLY A 335 -31.77 12.56 9.92
C GLY A 335 -30.54 12.39 10.82
N VAL A 336 -29.50 11.68 10.35
CA VAL A 336 -28.28 11.40 11.12
C VAL A 336 -27.43 12.66 11.21
N ARG A 337 -27.26 13.18 12.43
CA ARG A 337 -26.50 14.42 12.71
C ARG A 337 -25.38 14.24 13.72
N ASP A 338 -25.46 13.24 14.59
CA ASP A 338 -24.40 12.97 15.56
C ASP A 338 -23.21 12.26 14.91
N GLU A 339 -22.00 12.57 15.38
CA GLU A 339 -20.77 12.04 14.80
C GLU A 339 -20.64 10.53 14.95
N LYS A 340 -21.07 9.95 16.08
CA LYS A 340 -20.93 8.52 16.32
C LYS A 340 -21.74 7.68 15.33
N THR A 341 -22.99 8.05 15.10
CA THR A 341 -23.88 7.38 14.15
C THR A 341 -23.42 7.63 12.72
N PHE A 342 -22.98 8.84 12.40
CA PHE A 342 -22.42 9.10 11.08
C PHE A 342 -21.14 8.30 10.82
N ASN A 343 -20.24 8.19 11.80
CA ASN A 343 -19.01 7.41 11.70
C ASN A 343 -19.32 5.93 11.43
N ALA A 344 -20.33 5.37 12.11
CA ALA A 344 -20.82 4.03 11.82
C ALA A 344 -21.35 3.90 10.38
N LEU A 345 -22.19 4.85 9.95
CA LEU A 345 -22.75 4.88 8.61
C LEU A 345 -21.68 4.97 7.52
N ARG A 346 -20.75 5.94 7.62
CA ARG A 346 -19.66 6.09 6.64
C ARG A 346 -18.80 4.84 6.59
N ASN A 347 -18.49 4.23 7.74
CA ASN A 347 -17.64 3.04 7.81
C ASN A 347 -18.30 1.87 7.10
N TYR A 348 -19.56 1.62 7.40
CA TYR A 348 -20.33 0.55 6.79
C TYR A 348 -20.48 0.74 5.28
N VAL A 349 -20.79 1.96 4.84
CA VAL A 349 -20.92 2.26 3.40
C VAL A 349 -19.58 2.08 2.69
N LEU A 350 -18.51 2.67 3.22
CA LEU A 350 -17.20 2.65 2.57
C LEU A 350 -16.54 1.28 2.59
N CYS A 351 -16.73 0.47 3.62
CA CYS A 351 -16.20 -0.90 3.61
C CYS A 351 -16.89 -1.80 2.58
N ASN A 352 -18.15 -1.52 2.21
CA ASN A 352 -18.90 -2.32 1.25
C ASN A 352 -18.84 -1.78 -0.19
N LEU A 353 -18.66 -0.47 -0.37
CA LEU A 353 -18.69 0.18 -1.69
C LEU A 353 -17.36 0.79 -2.10
N THR A 354 -16.41 1.01 -1.18
CA THR A 354 -15.18 1.80 -1.35
C THR A 354 -15.42 3.28 -1.64
N ALA A 355 -14.51 4.12 -1.13
CA ALA A 355 -14.51 5.55 -1.48
C ALA A 355 -14.26 5.79 -2.97
N MET A 356 -13.35 5.04 -3.59
CA MET A 356 -12.96 5.24 -4.99
C MET A 356 -14.11 4.97 -5.97
N ARG A 357 -14.86 3.88 -5.78
CA ARG A 357 -16.06 3.60 -6.60
C ARG A 357 -17.10 4.70 -6.44
N LEU A 358 -17.43 5.06 -5.20
CA LEU A 358 -18.44 6.07 -4.92
C LEU A 358 -18.05 7.42 -5.49
N TYR A 359 -16.76 7.78 -5.45
CA TYR A 359 -16.27 8.99 -6.10
C TYR A 359 -16.38 8.92 -7.62
N GLY A 360 -16.05 7.78 -8.24
CA GLY A 360 -16.23 7.58 -9.68
C GLY A 360 -17.70 7.73 -10.12
N ILE A 361 -18.65 7.23 -9.32
CA ILE A 361 -20.08 7.42 -9.57
C ILE A 361 -20.48 8.88 -9.37
N LEU A 362 -20.08 9.49 -8.26
CA LEU A 362 -20.42 10.88 -7.94
C LEU A 362 -19.92 11.84 -9.02
N SER A 363 -18.66 11.69 -9.45
CA SER A 363 -18.03 12.59 -10.43
C SER A 363 -18.57 12.41 -11.85
N ALA A 364 -18.93 11.18 -12.25
CA ALA A 364 -19.40 10.90 -13.60
C ALA A 364 -20.94 10.98 -13.76
N GLN A 365 -21.70 10.71 -12.70
CA GLN A 365 -23.15 10.49 -12.78
C GLN A 365 -23.96 11.35 -11.79
N GLY A 366 -23.31 12.06 -10.86
CA GLY A 366 -23.94 13.02 -9.96
C GLY A 366 -24.54 12.42 -8.67
N GLU A 367 -25.15 13.30 -7.86
CA GLU A 367 -25.60 12.98 -6.49
C GLU A 367 -26.72 11.93 -6.45
N GLU A 368 -27.60 11.89 -7.44
CA GLU A 368 -28.70 10.93 -7.50
C GLU A 368 -28.19 9.49 -7.67
N ALA A 369 -27.29 9.27 -8.63
CA ALA A 369 -26.65 7.97 -8.85
C ALA A 369 -25.81 7.55 -7.63
N PHE A 370 -25.11 8.49 -7.00
CA PHE A 370 -24.40 8.25 -5.74
C PHE A 370 -25.35 7.78 -4.63
N ALA A 371 -26.47 8.48 -4.42
CA ALA A 371 -27.45 8.12 -3.40
C ALA A 371 -28.13 6.77 -3.69
N ALA A 372 -28.35 6.44 -4.96
CA ALA A 372 -28.84 5.14 -5.39
C ALA A 372 -27.84 4.02 -5.08
N ASP A 373 -26.54 4.22 -5.33
CA ASP A 373 -25.51 3.22 -5.04
C ASP A 373 -25.38 2.98 -3.53
N VAL A 374 -25.43 4.04 -2.70
CA VAL A 374 -25.45 3.95 -1.22
C VAL A 374 -26.70 3.22 -0.72
N ALA A 375 -27.86 3.41 -1.34
CA ALA A 375 -29.10 2.74 -0.96
C ALA A 375 -29.08 1.21 -1.15
N ARG A 376 -28.10 0.68 -1.91
CA ARG A 376 -27.90 -0.77 -2.07
C ARG A 376 -27.34 -1.42 -0.81
N VAL A 377 -26.70 -0.66 0.07
CA VAL A 377 -26.17 -1.14 1.35
C VAL A 377 -26.90 -0.54 2.56
N VAL A 378 -27.57 0.61 2.40
CA VAL A 378 -28.36 1.24 3.48
C VAL A 378 -29.84 1.26 3.11
N LYS A 379 -30.65 0.52 3.87
CA LYS A 379 -32.12 0.54 3.73
C LYS A 379 -32.73 1.52 4.73
N ALA A 380 -33.95 1.98 4.41
CA ALA A 380 -34.72 2.91 5.24
C ALA A 380 -34.96 2.37 6.65
#